data_AF-A0A3D1ZVL2-F1
#
_entry.id   AF-A0A3D1ZVL2-F1
#
_cell.length_a   1.000
_cell.length_b   1.000
_cell.length_c   1.000
_cell.angle_alpha   90.00
_cell.angle_beta   90.00
_cell.angle_gamma   90.00
#
_symmetry.space_group_name_H-M   'P 1'
#
loop_
_entity.id
_entity.type
_entity.pdbx_description
1 polymer ?
#
loop_
_entity_poly.entity_id
_entity_poly.type
_entity_poly.pdbx_seq_one_letter_code
_entity_poly.pdbx_strand_id
1 'polypeptide(L)'
;MLTQDLINLKSLDDSINSSVSVSELLMAYGECVPIGEEKCYWSIGKAGFKQLQTSFQHLPSKLDWLQTLYLISSADGGVVSIGVRSLF
;
A
#
# COMPACT_ATOMS: atom_id res chain seq x y z
N MET A 1 -28.28 -11.89 -12.12
CA MET A 1 -28.06 -11.95 -10.66
C MET A 1 -26.56 -12.01 -10.45
N LEU A 2 -25.99 -11.07 -9.68
CA LEU A 2 -24.61 -11.18 -9.22
C LEU A 2 -24.60 -12.18 -8.06
N THR A 3 -23.93 -13.32 -8.23
CA THR A 3 -23.64 -14.23 -7.12
C THR A 3 -22.60 -13.57 -6.22
N GLN A 4 -22.92 -13.45 -4.94
CA GLN A 4 -21.98 -13.00 -3.91
C GLN A 4 -21.37 -14.25 -3.28
N ASP A 5 -20.14 -14.57 -3.65
CA ASP A 5 -19.40 -15.67 -3.07
C ASP A 5 -18.49 -15.18 -1.94
N LEU A 6 -18.41 -15.95 -0.85
CA LEU A 6 -17.45 -15.70 0.21
C LEU A 6 -16.06 -16.14 -0.24
N ILE A 7 -15.11 -15.21 -0.32
CA ILE A 7 -13.73 -15.46 -0.75
C ILE A 7 -12.83 -15.57 0.47
N ASN A 8 -11.98 -16.59 0.52
CA ASN A 8 -10.95 -16.73 1.55
C ASN A 8 -9.73 -15.85 1.19
N LEU A 9 -9.56 -14.74 1.90
CA LEU A 9 -8.45 -13.79 1.69
C LEU A 9 -7.07 -14.44 1.83
N LYS A 10 -6.91 -15.43 2.71
CA LYS A 10 -5.63 -16.13 2.89
C LYS A 10 -5.19 -16.84 1.59
N SER A 11 -6.14 -17.48 0.90
CA SER A 11 -5.84 -18.13 -0.39
C SER A 11 -5.47 -17.14 -1.49
N LEU A 12 -5.91 -15.89 -1.37
CA LEU A 12 -5.62 -14.80 -2.31
C LEU A 12 -4.21 -14.22 -2.05
N ASP A 13 -3.85 -14.09 -0.77
CA ASP A 13 -2.56 -13.58 -0.32
C ASP A 13 -1.41 -14.60 -0.46
N ASP A 14 -1.70 -15.90 -0.36
CA ASP A 14 -0.73 -16.99 -0.57
C ASP A 14 -0.32 -17.16 -2.07
N SER A 15 -0.87 -16.34 -2.96
CA SER A 15 -0.48 -16.24 -4.37
C SER A 15 1.00 -15.84 -4.49
N ILE A 16 1.82 -16.78 -4.99
CA ILE A 16 3.29 -16.72 -5.08
C ILE A 16 3.83 -15.48 -5.82
N ASN A 17 2.98 -14.76 -6.56
CA ASN A 17 3.37 -13.60 -7.38
C ASN A 17 2.89 -12.24 -6.84
N SER A 18 2.24 -12.18 -5.67
CA SER A 18 1.74 -10.91 -5.13
C SER A 18 2.72 -10.29 -4.13
N SER A 19 3.41 -9.23 -4.52
CA SER A 19 4.29 -8.47 -3.60
C SER A 19 3.50 -7.61 -2.60
N VAL A 20 2.20 -7.43 -2.82
CA VAL A 20 1.30 -6.66 -1.94
C VAL A 20 0.06 -7.52 -1.70
N SER A 21 -0.22 -7.86 -0.46
CA SER A 21 -1.39 -8.67 -0.10
C SER A 21 -2.67 -7.82 -0.08
N VAL A 22 -3.81 -8.43 -0.37
CA VAL A 22 -5.12 -7.77 -0.26
C VAL A 22 -5.41 -7.43 1.20
N SER A 23 -4.96 -8.26 2.15
CA SER A 23 -5.08 -7.97 3.57
C SER A 23 -4.32 -6.69 3.97
N GLU A 24 -3.10 -6.47 3.48
CA GLU A 24 -2.34 -5.23 3.75
C GLU A 24 -3.05 -3.99 3.17
N LEU A 25 -3.61 -4.10 1.97
CA LEU A 25 -4.37 -3.00 1.37
C LEU A 25 -5.63 -2.67 2.17
N LEU A 26 -6.35 -3.69 2.66
CA LEU A 26 -7.52 -3.51 3.52
C LEU A 26 -7.15 -2.90 4.87
N MET A 27 -6.03 -3.28 5.47
CA MET A 27 -5.57 -2.68 6.72
C MET A 27 -5.13 -1.22 6.55
N ALA A 28 -4.50 -0.88 5.43
CA ALA A 28 -3.98 0.47 5.18
C ALA A 28 -5.03 1.47 4.68
N TYR A 29 -6.00 1.00 3.87
CA TYR A 29 -6.95 1.87 3.16
C TYR A 29 -8.42 1.48 3.38
N GLY A 30 -8.68 0.39 4.08
CA GLY A 30 -10.03 -0.08 4.38
C GLY A 30 -10.60 0.51 5.66
N GLU A 31 -11.90 0.31 5.82
CA GLU A 31 -12.67 0.65 7.01
C GLU A 31 -13.14 -0.65 7.65
N CYS A 32 -12.87 -0.84 8.95
CA CYS A 32 -13.54 -1.86 9.75
C CYS A 32 -14.90 -1.32 10.18
N VAL A 33 -15.95 -2.06 9.85
CA VAL A 33 -17.29 -1.93 10.40
C VAL A 33 -17.49 -3.07 11.40
N PRO A 34 -17.61 -2.78 12.71
CA PRO A 34 -17.87 -3.81 13.71
C PRO A 34 -19.21 -4.49 13.46
N ILE A 35 -19.23 -5.82 13.52
CA ILE A 35 -20.46 -6.62 13.37
C ILE A 35 -20.81 -7.43 14.64
N GLY A 36 -20.16 -7.11 15.76
CA GLY A 36 -20.35 -7.78 17.07
C GLY A 36 -19.35 -8.92 17.30
N GLU A 37 -19.31 -9.47 18.51
CA GLU A 37 -18.45 -10.62 18.89
C GLU A 37 -16.99 -10.50 18.44
N GLU A 38 -16.39 -9.30 18.58
CA GLU A 38 -15.01 -9.02 18.16
C GLU A 38 -14.74 -9.21 16.65
N LYS A 39 -15.79 -9.26 15.82
CA LYS A 39 -15.70 -9.38 14.37
C LYS A 39 -15.84 -8.02 13.69
N CYS A 40 -15.04 -7.83 12.65
CA CYS A 40 -15.03 -6.67 11.76
C CYS A 40 -15.36 -7.11 10.34
N TYR A 41 -16.25 -6.38 9.67
CA TYR A 41 -16.32 -6.36 8.22
C TYR A 41 -15.34 -5.31 7.68
N TRP A 42 -14.40 -5.71 6.83
CA TRP A 42 -13.43 -4.80 6.22
C TRP A 42 -13.81 -4.52 4.77
N SER A 43 -13.79 -3.25 4.38
CA SER A 43 -14.01 -2.85 2.98
C SER A 43 -13.25 -1.59 2.62
N ILE A 44 -12.91 -1.43 1.34
CA ILE A 44 -12.36 -0.17 0.83
C ILE A 44 -13.51 0.69 0.32
N GLY A 45 -13.85 1.72 1.07
CA GLY A 45 -14.81 2.74 0.64
C GLY A 45 -14.27 3.66 -0.45
N LYS A 46 -15.10 4.60 -0.93
CA LYS A 46 -14.71 5.57 -1.97
C LYS A 46 -13.48 6.40 -1.58
N ALA A 47 -13.36 6.76 -0.31
CA ALA A 47 -12.24 7.55 0.20
C ALA A 47 -10.94 6.74 0.15
N GLY A 48 -10.94 5.53 0.71
CA GLY A 48 -9.80 4.62 0.67
C GLY A 48 -9.37 4.28 -0.76
N PHE A 49 -10.32 4.04 -1.66
CA PHE A 49 -10.03 3.76 -3.07
C PHE A 49 -9.38 4.96 -3.77
N LYS A 50 -9.90 6.18 -3.55
CA LYS A 50 -9.32 7.41 -4.10
C LYS A 50 -7.91 7.66 -3.55
N GLN A 51 -7.70 7.40 -2.27
CA GLN A 51 -6.38 7.51 -1.65
C GLN A 51 -5.40 6.50 -2.26
N LEU A 52 -5.82 5.25 -2.44
CA LEU A 52 -5.03 4.22 -3.08
C LEU A 52 -4.64 4.61 -4.52
N GLN A 53 -5.61 5.08 -5.32
CA GLN A 53 -5.34 5.58 -6.67
C GLN A 53 -4.34 6.73 -6.67
N THR A 54 -4.49 7.69 -5.75
CA THR A 54 -3.58 8.84 -5.62
C THR A 54 -2.17 8.36 -5.25
N SER A 55 -2.06 7.42 -4.30
CA SER A 55 -0.78 6.79 -3.93
C SER A 55 -0.12 6.14 -5.15
N PHE A 56 -0.85 5.35 -5.93
CA PHE A 56 -0.33 4.72 -7.15
C PHE A 56 0.05 5.71 -8.24
N GLN A 57 -0.67 6.83 -8.38
CA GLN A 57 -0.33 7.87 -9.35
C GLN A 57 1.00 8.55 -9.02
N HIS A 58 1.29 8.78 -7.74
CA HIS A 58 2.54 9.42 -7.32
C HIS A 58 3.70 8.45 -7.12
N LEU A 59 3.42 7.15 -6.92
CA LEU A 59 4.44 6.15 -6.65
C LEU A 59 5.54 6.07 -7.73
N PRO A 60 5.23 6.02 -9.05
CA PRO A 60 6.25 5.99 -10.10
C PRO A 60 7.24 7.16 -10.00
N SER A 61 6.73 8.39 -9.86
CA SER A 61 7.59 9.58 -9.74
C SER A 61 8.51 9.54 -8.52
N LYS A 62 8.03 8.98 -7.40
CA LYS A 62 8.85 8.78 -6.20
C LYS A 62 9.88 7.67 -6.39
N LEU A 63 9.53 6.59 -7.07
CA LEU A 63 10.45 5.50 -7.38
C LEU A 63 11.56 5.96 -8.34
N ASP A 64 11.21 6.70 -9.38
CA ASP A 64 12.19 7.29 -10.31
C ASP A 64 13.12 8.25 -9.56
N TRP A 65 12.57 9.09 -8.67
CA TRP A 65 13.40 9.96 -7.84
C TRP A 65 14.32 9.18 -6.89
N LEU A 66 13.85 8.08 -6.30
CA LEU A 66 14.69 7.21 -5.45
C LEU A 66 15.87 6.60 -6.21
N GLN A 67 15.73 6.30 -7.51
CA GLN A 67 16.86 5.83 -8.32
C GLN A 67 17.96 6.89 -8.47
N THR A 68 17.62 8.17 -8.31
CA THR A 68 18.57 9.28 -8.35
C THR A 68 19.15 9.63 -6.99
N LEU A 69 18.71 8.97 -5.91
CA LEU A 69 19.11 9.25 -4.53
C LEU A 69 20.11 8.22 -4.03
N TYR A 70 21.23 8.72 -3.50
CA TYR A 70 22.19 7.97 -2.72
C TYR A 70 22.00 8.31 -1.25
N LEU A 71 21.85 7.27 -0.43
CA LEU A 71 21.79 7.41 1.03
C LEU A 71 23.18 7.18 1.61
N ILE A 72 23.65 8.15 2.38
CA ILE A 72 24.89 8.07 3.16
C ILE A 72 24.46 7.92 4.61
N SER A 73 24.66 6.73 5.17
CA SER A 73 24.55 6.52 6.61
C SER A 73 25.85 6.96 7.29
N SER A 74 25.70 7.71 8.37
CA SER A 74 26.79 8.08 9.26
C SER A 74 26.86 7.10 10.44
N ALA A 75 28.06 6.93 11.01
CA ALA A 75 28.31 5.99 12.10
C ALA A 75 27.55 6.33 13.40
N ASP A 76 27.08 7.57 13.53
CA ASP A 76 26.23 8.07 14.63
C ASP A 76 24.72 7.83 14.39
N GLY A 77 24.35 7.15 13.30
CA GLY A 77 22.96 6.90 12.94
C GLY A 77 22.30 8.03 12.13
N GLY A 78 23.04 9.10 11.78
CA GLY A 78 22.57 10.12 10.86
C GLY A 78 22.40 9.56 9.44
N VAL A 79 21.35 9.97 8.73
CA VAL A 79 21.14 9.63 7.32
C VAL A 79 21.09 10.91 6.50
N VAL A 80 22.05 11.05 5.59
CA VAL A 80 22.09 12.16 4.62
C VAL A 80 21.77 11.59 3.25
N SER A 81 21.01 12.31 2.44
CA SER A 81 20.72 11.92 1.06
C SER A 81 21.39 12.90 0.08
N ILE A 82 21.99 12.36 -0.98
CA ILE A 82 22.50 13.12 -2.12
C ILE A 82 21.72 12.66 -3.34
N GLY A 83 21.04 13.57 -4.02
CA GLY A 83 20.32 13.24 -5.25
C GLY A 83 20.34 14.35 -6.28
N VAL A 84 20.26 13.96 -7.55
CA VAL A 84 20.21 14.89 -8.68
C VAL A 84 18.75 15.18 -8.98
N ARG A 85 18.27 16.38 -8.64
CA ARG A 85 16.98 16.86 -9.17
C ARG A 85 17.15 17.18 -10.64
N SER A 86 16.77 16.25 -11.50
CA SER A 86 16.53 16.53 -12.90
C SER A 86 15.31 17.46 -13.01
N LEU A 87 15.55 18.77 -13.10
CA LEU A 87 14.53 19.76 -13.44
C LEU A 87 14.22 19.62 -14.93
N PHE A 88 13.12 18.97 -15.27
CA PHE A 88 12.46 19.11 -16.57
C PHE A 88 11.17 19.92 -16.39
#